data_AF-A0A948EA20-F1
#
_entry.id   AF-A0A948EA20-F1
#
_cell.length_a   1.000
_cell.length_b   1.000
_cell.length_c   1.000
_cell.angle_alpha   90.00
_cell.angle_beta   90.00
_cell.angle_gamma   90.00
#
_symmetry.space_group_name_H-M   'P 1'
#
loop_
_entity.id
_entity.type
_entity.pdbx_description
1 polymer ?
#
loop_
_entity_poly.entity_id
_entity_poly.type
_entity_poly.pdbx_seq_one_letter_code
_entity_poly.pdbx_strand_id
1 'polypeptide(L)'
;MEKYVKATRTIWDQENSEYNTTFKWIAKFTDAKKDEYNKGISKKLDAYKVLIEKLEKVEAPNSALEKIKKLDVDSLKARRDIIKLWRDKLKEGKQPKFDTEFTALSGKYSNLLKERNRLTQEYYKKYSKSKSRRGKKSKKWKKKKKKR
;
A
#
# COMPACT_ATOMS: atom_id res chain seq x y z
N MET A 1 4.40 9.15 -15.16
CA MET A 1 4.58 9.35 -13.70
C MET A 1 3.26 9.68 -13.02
N GLU A 2 2.52 10.73 -13.44
CA GLU A 2 1.23 11.09 -12.80
C GLU A 2 0.18 9.97 -12.84
N LYS A 3 0.05 9.25 -13.97
CA LYS A 3 -0.91 8.12 -14.09
C LYS A 3 -0.60 6.99 -13.09
N TYR A 4 0.66 6.56 -12.99
CA TYR A 4 1.12 5.56 -12.02
C TYR A 4 0.83 6.02 -10.58
N VAL A 5 1.29 7.22 -10.21
CA VAL A 5 1.13 7.76 -8.85
C VAL A 5 -0.34 7.90 -8.46
N LYS A 6 -1.20 8.36 -9.38
CA LYS A 6 -2.64 8.46 -9.15
C LYS A 6 -3.27 7.07 -8.97
N ALA A 7 -2.99 6.13 -9.87
CA ALA A 7 -3.53 4.77 -9.79
C ALA A 7 -3.13 4.05 -8.50
N THR A 8 -1.85 4.10 -8.13
CA THR A 8 -1.36 3.52 -6.86
C THR A 8 -1.97 4.22 -5.65
N ARG A 9 -2.16 5.55 -5.70
CA ARG A 9 -2.75 6.30 -4.60
C ARG A 9 -4.21 5.95 -4.39
N THR A 10 -5.00 5.83 -5.45
CA THR A 10 -6.40 5.41 -5.36
C THR A 10 -6.54 4.03 -4.73
N ILE A 11 -5.67 3.08 -5.10
CA ILE A 11 -5.63 1.74 -4.50
C ILE A 11 -5.32 1.85 -3.00
N TRP A 12 -4.33 2.65 -2.61
CA TRP A 12 -3.97 2.86 -1.20
C TRP A 12 -5.03 3.58 -0.37
N ASP A 13 -5.71 4.59 -0.93
CA ASP A 13 -6.77 5.31 -0.25
C ASP A 13 -7.99 4.40 -0.02
N GLN A 14 -8.34 3.60 -1.03
CA GLN A 14 -9.40 2.58 -0.93
C GLN A 14 -9.04 1.53 0.13
N GLU A 15 -7.81 1.06 0.12
CA GLU A 15 -7.33 0.03 1.02
C GLU A 15 -7.27 0.49 2.48
N ASN A 16 -6.79 1.71 2.75
CA ASN A 16 -6.77 2.26 4.11
C ASN A 16 -8.17 2.49 4.67
N SER A 17 -9.12 2.97 3.84
CA SER A 17 -10.52 3.13 4.24
C SER A 17 -11.15 1.78 4.61
N GLU A 18 -10.92 0.77 3.77
CA GLU A 18 -11.43 -0.59 3.96
C GLU A 18 -10.81 -1.28 5.19
N TYR A 19 -9.50 -1.11 5.42
CA TYR A 19 -8.79 -1.75 6.53
C TYR A 19 -9.21 -1.21 7.89
N ASN A 20 -9.29 0.11 8.06
CA ASN A 20 -9.66 0.70 9.35
C ASN A 20 -11.10 0.31 9.73
N THR A 21 -11.99 0.24 8.73
CA THR A 21 -13.36 -0.25 8.91
C THR A 21 -13.39 -1.73 9.28
N THR A 22 -12.58 -2.56 8.60
CA THR A 22 -12.44 -4.00 8.89
C THR A 22 -11.90 -4.24 10.29
N PHE A 23 -10.89 -3.48 10.72
CA PHE A 23 -10.29 -3.59 12.04
C PHE A 23 -11.29 -3.25 13.15
N LYS A 24 -11.98 -2.11 13.03
CA LYS A 24 -13.02 -1.69 13.99
C LYS A 24 -14.20 -2.67 14.03
N TRP A 25 -14.55 -3.25 12.90
CA TRP A 25 -15.60 -4.25 12.81
C TRP A 25 -15.16 -5.54 13.51
N ILE A 26 -13.97 -6.08 13.22
CA ILE A 26 -13.45 -7.31 13.85
C ILE A 26 -13.21 -7.14 15.36
N ALA A 27 -12.81 -5.95 15.81
CA ALA A 27 -12.71 -5.65 17.24
C ALA A 27 -14.06 -5.74 17.99
N LYS A 28 -15.19 -5.65 17.28
CA LYS A 28 -16.55 -5.80 17.83
C LYS A 28 -17.11 -7.22 17.66
N PHE A 29 -16.24 -8.19 17.40
CA PHE A 29 -16.65 -9.57 17.21
C PHE A 29 -17.34 -10.14 18.45
N THR A 30 -18.48 -10.81 18.24
CA THR A 30 -19.18 -11.63 19.24
C THR A 30 -19.53 -12.97 18.62
N ASP A 31 -19.48 -14.05 19.40
CA ASP A 31 -19.73 -15.42 18.91
C ASP A 31 -21.09 -15.57 18.25
N ALA A 32 -22.10 -14.82 18.71
CA ALA A 32 -23.45 -14.80 18.14
C ALA A 32 -23.50 -14.35 16.66
N LYS A 33 -22.49 -13.64 16.16
CA LYS A 33 -22.44 -13.12 14.79
C LYS A 33 -21.41 -13.81 13.90
N LYS A 34 -20.89 -14.97 14.32
CA LYS A 34 -19.80 -15.70 13.65
C LYS A 34 -19.99 -15.85 12.13
N ASP A 35 -21.20 -16.20 11.68
CA ASP A 35 -21.47 -16.40 10.25
C ASP A 35 -21.49 -15.10 9.45
N GLU A 36 -22.02 -14.02 10.04
CA GLU A 36 -21.97 -12.67 9.47
C GLU A 36 -20.51 -12.20 9.33
N TYR A 37 -19.70 -12.45 10.36
CA TYR A 37 -18.28 -12.17 10.35
C TYR A 37 -17.51 -12.95 9.28
N ASN A 38 -17.76 -14.25 9.15
CA ASN A 38 -17.15 -15.09 8.12
C ASN A 38 -17.49 -14.63 6.70
N LYS A 39 -18.75 -14.24 6.45
CA LYS A 39 -19.17 -13.69 5.15
C LYS A 39 -18.48 -12.35 4.86
N GLY A 40 -18.44 -11.44 5.82
CA GLY A 40 -17.79 -10.14 5.62
C GLY A 40 -16.28 -10.27 5.44
N ILE A 41 -15.59 -11.12 6.22
CA ILE A 41 -14.15 -11.37 6.05
C ILE A 41 -13.85 -11.97 4.67
N SER A 42 -14.69 -12.88 4.17
CA SER A 42 -14.53 -13.44 2.82
C SER A 42 -14.65 -12.36 1.74
N LYS A 43 -15.65 -11.47 1.83
CA LYS A 43 -15.77 -10.31 0.93
C LYS A 43 -14.54 -9.41 0.97
N LYS A 44 -13.99 -9.16 2.16
CA LYS A 44 -12.75 -8.37 2.31
C LYS A 44 -11.58 -9.07 1.63
N LEU A 45 -11.38 -10.37 1.86
CA LEU A 45 -10.30 -11.13 1.22
C LEU A 45 -10.37 -11.07 -0.31
N ASP A 46 -11.57 -11.15 -0.88
CA ASP A 46 -11.76 -11.02 -2.33
C ASP A 46 -11.50 -9.59 -2.83
N ALA A 47 -11.91 -8.56 -2.07
CA ALA A 47 -11.54 -7.18 -2.37
C ALA A 47 -10.02 -6.97 -2.41
N TYR A 48 -9.26 -7.56 -1.46
CA TYR A 48 -7.79 -7.52 -1.48
C TYR A 48 -7.20 -8.20 -2.70
N LYS A 49 -7.74 -9.35 -3.15
CA LYS A 49 -7.29 -9.99 -4.41
C LYS A 49 -7.45 -9.04 -5.59
N VAL A 50 -8.62 -8.41 -5.72
CA VAL A 50 -8.90 -7.45 -6.79
C VAL A 50 -7.95 -6.25 -6.73
N LEU A 51 -7.65 -5.73 -5.54
CA LEU A 51 -6.69 -4.62 -5.37
C LEU A 51 -5.27 -5.04 -5.76
N ILE A 52 -4.83 -6.24 -5.39
CA ILE A 52 -3.53 -6.80 -5.76
C ILE A 52 -3.43 -6.95 -7.28
N GLU A 53 -4.42 -7.56 -7.92
CA GLU A 53 -4.45 -7.72 -9.39
C GLU A 53 -4.45 -6.38 -10.12
N LYS A 54 -5.24 -5.41 -9.64
CA LYS A 54 -5.26 -4.05 -10.18
C LYS A 54 -3.88 -3.42 -10.09
N LEU A 55 -3.22 -3.53 -8.94
CA LEU A 55 -1.90 -2.96 -8.71
C LEU A 55 -0.84 -3.67 -9.58
N GLU A 56 -0.90 -5.00 -9.70
CA GLU A 56 -0.02 -5.80 -10.55
C GLU A 56 -0.16 -5.44 -12.05
N LYS A 57 -1.36 -5.03 -12.49
CA LYS A 57 -1.60 -4.53 -13.86
C LYS A 57 -1.10 -3.09 -14.09
N VAL A 58 -0.80 -2.32 -13.04
CA VAL A 58 -0.27 -0.95 -13.22
C VAL A 58 1.17 -1.00 -13.72
N GLU A 59 1.43 -0.49 -14.92
CA GLU A 59 2.79 -0.40 -15.46
C GLU A 59 3.65 0.63 -14.70
N ALA A 60 4.79 0.18 -14.17
CA ALA A 60 5.77 1.04 -13.56
C ALA A 60 6.69 1.63 -14.65
N PRO A 61 6.81 2.96 -14.78
CA PRO A 61 7.52 3.57 -15.90
C PRO A 61 9.05 3.58 -15.72
N ASN A 62 9.59 3.06 -14.61
CA ASN A 62 11.02 2.88 -14.37
C ASN A 62 11.27 1.88 -13.24
N SER A 63 12.51 1.40 -13.14
CA SER A 63 12.94 0.40 -12.14
C SER A 63 12.79 0.86 -10.69
N ALA A 64 12.88 2.17 -10.41
CA ALA A 64 12.65 2.68 -9.05
C ALA A 64 11.18 2.58 -8.64
N LEU A 65 10.26 2.91 -9.54
CA LEU A 65 8.83 2.72 -9.32
C LEU A 65 8.42 1.25 -9.34
N GLU A 66 9.13 0.39 -10.08
CA GLU A 66 8.90 -1.06 -10.04
C GLU A 66 9.23 -1.65 -8.67
N LYS A 67 10.32 -1.19 -8.03
CA LYS A 67 10.64 -1.56 -6.63
C LYS A 67 9.54 -1.11 -5.66
N ILE A 68 9.06 0.13 -5.81
CA ILE A 68 7.96 0.65 -4.99
C ILE A 68 6.67 -0.16 -5.21
N LYS A 69 6.35 -0.50 -6.47
CA LYS A 69 5.22 -1.36 -6.82
C LYS A 69 5.30 -2.72 -6.13
N LYS A 70 6.48 -3.37 -6.14
CA LYS A 70 6.68 -4.66 -5.47
C LYS A 70 6.38 -4.55 -3.97
N LEU A 71 6.92 -3.52 -3.31
CA LEU A 71 6.61 -3.26 -1.90
C LEU A 71 5.14 -2.93 -1.64
N ASP A 72 4.49 -2.19 -2.54
CA ASP A 72 3.04 -1.92 -2.45
C ASP A 72 2.24 -3.24 -2.53
N VAL A 73 2.56 -4.13 -3.48
CA VAL A 73 1.93 -5.45 -3.63
C VAL A 73 2.18 -6.33 -2.40
N ASP A 74 3.43 -6.38 -1.90
CA ASP A 74 3.78 -7.17 -0.72
C ASP A 74 3.08 -6.65 0.54
N SER A 75 2.88 -5.33 0.64
CA SER A 75 2.13 -4.72 1.73
C SER A 75 0.65 -5.13 1.69
N LEU A 76 0.03 -5.15 0.51
CA LEU A 76 -1.34 -5.64 0.32
C LEU A 76 -1.46 -7.13 0.66
N LYS A 77 -0.50 -7.95 0.24
CA LYS A 77 -0.43 -9.38 0.58
C LYS A 77 -0.32 -9.59 2.09
N ALA A 78 0.57 -8.84 2.77
CA ALA A 78 0.71 -8.92 4.21
C ALA A 78 -0.59 -8.54 4.97
N ARG A 79 -1.32 -7.50 4.53
CA ARG A 79 -2.63 -7.18 5.12
C ARG A 79 -3.68 -8.24 4.85
N ARG A 80 -3.70 -8.80 3.63
CA ARG A 80 -4.57 -9.93 3.31
C ARG A 80 -4.28 -11.14 4.22
N ASP A 81 -3.01 -11.41 4.51
CA ASP A 81 -2.62 -12.51 5.41
C ASP A 81 -3.10 -12.30 6.85
N ILE A 82 -3.07 -11.05 7.35
CA ILE A 82 -3.67 -10.70 8.66
C ILE A 82 -5.17 -11.01 8.69
N ILE A 83 -5.90 -10.62 7.64
CA ILE A 83 -7.34 -10.88 7.55
C ILE A 83 -7.62 -12.37 7.41
N LYS A 84 -6.76 -13.10 6.68
CA LYS A 84 -6.84 -14.55 6.53
C LYS A 84 -6.62 -15.25 7.87
N LEU A 85 -5.64 -14.82 8.66
CA LEU A 85 -5.41 -15.32 10.02
C LEU A 85 -6.68 -15.18 10.87
N TRP A 86 -7.32 -14.01 10.86
CA TRP A 86 -8.57 -13.80 11.59
C TRP A 86 -9.69 -14.73 11.14
N ARG A 87 -9.85 -14.95 9.83
CA ARG A 87 -10.81 -15.92 9.29
C ARG A 87 -10.53 -17.33 9.81
N ASP A 88 -9.26 -17.74 9.79
CA ASP A 88 -8.88 -19.10 10.14
C ASP A 88 -9.08 -19.34 11.65
N LYS A 89 -8.76 -18.36 12.51
CA LYS A 89 -9.09 -18.38 13.95
C LYS A 89 -10.60 -18.50 14.18
N LEU A 90 -11.41 -17.75 13.43
CA LEU A 90 -12.88 -17.86 13.52
C LEU A 90 -13.38 -19.24 13.13
N LYS A 91 -12.81 -19.85 12.07
CA LYS A 91 -13.18 -21.21 11.67
C LYS A 91 -12.86 -22.24 12.76
N GLU A 92 -11.75 -22.07 13.46
CA GLU A 92 -11.38 -22.88 14.64
C GLU A 92 -12.28 -22.64 15.87
N GLY A 93 -13.24 -21.71 15.79
CA GLY A 93 -14.08 -21.34 16.93
C GLY A 93 -13.35 -20.49 17.97
N LYS A 94 -12.18 -19.95 17.61
CA LYS A 94 -11.40 -19.06 18.48
C LYS A 94 -11.73 -17.62 18.12
N GLN A 95 -11.87 -16.79 19.15
CA GLN A 95 -11.97 -15.34 18.96
C GLN A 95 -10.65 -14.82 18.34
N PRO A 96 -10.72 -13.95 17.32
CA PRO A 96 -9.55 -13.25 16.81
C PRO A 96 -8.92 -12.43 17.94
N LYS A 97 -7.68 -12.75 18.31
CA LYS A 97 -6.94 -12.02 19.33
C LYS A 97 -5.67 -11.44 18.74
N PHE A 98 -5.15 -10.40 19.39
CA PHE A 98 -3.83 -9.83 19.10
C PHE A 98 -2.74 -10.77 19.66
N ASP A 99 -2.55 -11.90 19.00
CA ASP A 99 -1.58 -12.92 19.40
C ASP A 99 -0.21 -12.70 18.73
N THR A 100 0.72 -13.61 18.99
CA THR A 100 2.09 -13.56 18.46
C THR A 100 2.12 -13.61 16.93
N GLU A 101 1.22 -14.38 16.31
CA GLU A 101 1.09 -14.48 14.85
C GLU A 101 0.58 -13.17 14.25
N PHE A 102 -0.46 -12.58 14.85
CA PHE A 102 -0.94 -11.27 14.46
C PHE A 102 0.16 -10.20 14.58
N THR A 103 0.91 -10.23 15.68
CA THR A 103 2.00 -9.26 15.94
C THR A 103 3.13 -9.43 14.92
N ALA A 104 3.50 -10.66 14.58
CA ALA A 104 4.51 -10.94 13.56
C ALA A 104 4.07 -10.44 12.17
N LEU A 105 2.83 -10.75 11.76
CA LEU A 105 2.30 -10.30 10.47
C LEU A 105 2.15 -8.77 10.41
N SER A 106 1.68 -8.15 11.49
CA SER A 106 1.57 -6.70 11.62
C SER A 106 2.94 -6.02 11.60
N GLY A 107 3.94 -6.64 12.24
CA GLY A 107 5.34 -6.20 12.20
C GLY A 107 5.91 -6.26 10.78
N LYS A 108 5.68 -7.37 10.06
CA LYS A 108 6.05 -7.52 8.64
C LYS A 108 5.42 -6.42 7.79
N TYR A 109 4.12 -6.19 7.95
CA TYR A 109 3.42 -5.12 7.26
C TYR A 109 4.00 -3.72 7.56
N SER A 110 4.28 -3.43 8.84
CA SER A 110 4.88 -2.16 9.27
C SER A 110 6.26 -1.92 8.63
N ASN A 111 7.09 -2.96 8.55
CA ASN A 111 8.41 -2.88 7.92
C ASN A 111 8.31 -2.60 6.42
N LEU A 112 7.41 -3.30 5.71
CA LEU A 112 7.15 -3.06 4.29
C LEU A 112 6.70 -1.61 4.02
N LEU A 113 5.81 -1.07 4.87
CA LEU A 113 5.39 0.33 4.77
C LEU A 113 6.54 1.31 5.00
N LYS A 114 7.39 1.08 6.00
CA LYS A 114 8.54 1.94 6.29
C LYS A 114 9.49 1.99 5.10
N GLU A 115 9.79 0.83 4.52
CA GLU A 115 10.67 0.72 3.36
C GLU A 115 10.05 1.39 2.13
N ARG A 116 8.76 1.12 1.87
CA ARG A 116 7.99 1.75 0.79
C ARG A 116 8.00 3.27 0.90
N ASN A 117 7.78 3.81 2.09
CA ASN A 117 7.77 5.25 2.34
C ASN A 117 9.16 5.87 2.16
N ARG A 118 10.21 5.17 2.63
CA ARG A 118 11.60 5.57 2.41
C ARG A 118 11.92 5.67 0.91
N LEU A 119 11.65 4.62 0.13
CA LEU A 119 11.94 4.62 -1.32
C LEU A 119 11.11 5.66 -2.07
N THR A 120 9.85 5.85 -1.68
CA THR A 120 8.98 6.89 -2.24
C THR A 120 9.55 8.28 -1.99
N GLN A 121 10.00 8.58 -0.76
CA GLN A 121 10.64 9.85 -0.44
C GLN A 121 11.96 10.07 -1.19
N GLU A 122 12.81 9.04 -1.28
CA GLU A 122 14.07 9.09 -2.04
C GLU A 122 13.82 9.36 -3.53
N TYR A 123 12.80 8.72 -4.11
CA TYR A 123 12.37 8.95 -5.48
C TYR A 123 11.97 10.41 -5.69
N TYR A 124 11.07 10.96 -4.86
CA TYR A 124 10.65 12.36 -4.97
C TYR A 124 11.80 13.35 -4.75
N LYS A 125 12.73 13.08 -3.82
CA LYS A 125 13.94 13.91 -3.61
C LYS A 125 14.83 13.96 -4.86
N LYS A 126 15.01 12.84 -5.57
CA LYS A 126 15.80 12.79 -6.81
C LYS A 126 15.11 13.53 -7.97
N TYR A 127 13.79 13.39 -8.10
CA TYR A 127 13.02 14.02 -9.19
C TYR A 127 12.72 15.52 -8.97
N SER A 128 12.71 16.03 -7.72
CA SER A 128 12.59 17.47 -7.47
C SER A 128 13.91 18.22 -7.73
N LYS A 129 15.07 17.62 -7.41
CA LYS A 129 16.41 18.19 -7.69
C LYS A 129 16.72 18.31 -9.18
N SER A 130 16.18 17.44 -10.02
CA SER A 130 16.42 17.47 -11.48
C SER A 130 15.63 18.60 -12.18
N LYS A 131 14.46 19.02 -11.68
CA LYS A 131 13.76 20.23 -12.17
C LYS A 131 14.53 21.52 -11.85
N SER A 132 15.15 21.65 -10.68
CA SER A 132 15.88 22.88 -10.31
C SER A 132 17.17 23.08 -11.12
N ARG A 133 17.90 21.99 -11.45
CA ARG A 133 19.12 22.06 -12.28
C ARG A 133 18.81 22.40 -13.75
N ARG A 134 17.70 21.90 -14.31
CA ARG A 134 17.29 22.19 -15.70
C ARG A 134 16.83 23.65 -15.86
N GLY A 135 16.15 24.21 -14.86
CA GLY A 135 15.80 25.64 -14.81
C GLY A 135 17.02 26.58 -14.69
N LYS A 136 18.06 26.19 -13.93
CA LYS A 136 19.30 26.97 -13.81
C LYS A 136 20.14 26.97 -15.10
N LYS A 137 20.25 25.84 -15.81
CA LYS A 137 20.95 25.77 -17.12
C LYS A 137 20.26 26.63 -18.19
N SER A 138 18.93 26.62 -18.25
CA SER A 138 18.16 27.43 -19.22
C SER A 138 18.33 28.95 -19.01
N LYS A 139 18.34 29.43 -17.76
CA LYS A 139 18.61 30.85 -17.46
C LYS A 139 20.04 31.28 -17.80
N LYS A 140 21.05 30.42 -17.57
CA LYS A 140 22.45 30.72 -17.90
C LYS A 140 22.70 30.79 -19.42
N TRP A 141 22.00 29.98 -20.21
CA TRP A 141 22.07 30.00 -21.67
C TRP A 141 21.39 31.25 -22.26
N LYS A 142 20.20 31.63 -21.75
CA LYS A 142 19.52 32.87 -22.17
C LYS A 142 20.31 34.15 -21.83
N LYS A 143 21.02 34.20 -20.69
CA LYS A 143 21.91 35.33 -20.35
C LYS A 143 23.14 35.42 -21.27
N LYS A 144 23.64 34.30 -21.80
CA LYS A 144 24.80 34.29 -22.73
C LYS A 144 24.44 34.72 -24.16
N LYS A 145 23.20 34.46 -24.62
CA LYS A 145 22.73 34.91 -25.95
C LYS A 145 22.34 36.40 -26.03
N LYS A 146 22.15 37.09 -24.90
CA LYS A 146 21.77 38.51 -24.85
C LYS A 146 22.97 39.48 -24.70
N LYS A 147 24.20 38.95 -24.76
CA LYS A 147 25.48 39.67 -24.62
C LYS A 147 26.39 39.50 -25.86
N ARG A 148 25.85 38.96 -26.95
CA ARG A 148 26.40 39.00 -28.30
C ARG A 148 25.42 39.78 -29.15
#